data_AF-A0A9W6KC71-F1
#
_entry.id   AF-A0A9W6KC71-F1
#
_cell.length_a   1.000
_cell.length_b   1.000
_cell.length_c   1.000
_cell.angle_alpha   90.00
_cell.angle_beta   90.00
_cell.angle_gamma   90.00
#
_symmetry.space_group_name_H-M   'P 1'
#
loop_
_entity.id
_entity.type
_entity.pdbx_description
1 polymer ?
#
loop_
_entity_poly.entity_id
_entity_poly.type
_entity_poly.pdbx_seq_one_letter_code
_entity_poly.pdbx_strand_id
1 'polypeptide(L)'
;MAGTALLKIANVNPASVRTHTDRALYGSIGIFIVLYGVYAIVGAASFVDASTNYAHPWWQWLVGPPVALAVIAYDRAVVGRVAVNFEHLDSADPHQLLKRRTFGLYAGRIVLALLFAVVITEPLMLARYKGEIDAYLGTVHNRQLIQLEQGGAIAAFQKQVDGLRAQDAADDTAVADLHRLAADKRKESAAVYDQALADSRADGVSRRAGCPAGGYCDTLVQQSRALMDEATRLDGEAVALRTSQDSARKTRADQVASLLAQIAEQRSDNRASVEAGAGFGARTTAMWHLVTSDFWGFGFFYLGVAALLVCLDCAAVWLKLVSHGNGYERTEAREARRRELSETKRHEQELLVAEQARSLAGDGMQTVVAERRLMDAAVSRATERLMAELEDQSRLVR
;
A
#
# COMPACT_ATOMS: atom_id res chain seq x y z
N MET A 1 8.07 -43.38 5.95
CA MET A 1 9.02 -42.30 5.62
C MET A 1 8.40 -40.91 5.72
N ALA A 2 7.16 -40.67 5.25
CA ALA A 2 6.49 -39.36 5.32
C ALA A 2 6.33 -38.80 6.75
N GLY A 3 5.96 -39.64 7.73
CA GLY A 3 5.78 -39.21 9.12
C GLY A 3 7.05 -38.64 9.77
N THR A 4 8.22 -39.20 9.46
CA THR A 4 9.50 -38.72 10.02
C THR A 4 9.93 -37.38 9.42
N ALA A 5 9.59 -37.12 8.16
CA ALA A 5 9.84 -35.83 7.50
C ALA A 5 8.98 -34.71 8.10
N LEU A 6 7.69 -34.98 8.34
CA LEU A 6 6.77 -34.00 8.95
C LEU A 6 7.18 -33.61 10.37
N LEU A 7 7.68 -34.56 11.17
CA LEU A 7 8.22 -34.27 12.50
C LEU A 7 9.46 -33.35 12.43
N LYS A 8 10.36 -33.58 11.47
CA LYS A 8 11.51 -32.69 11.23
C LYS A 8 11.08 -31.31 10.72
N ILE A 9 10.01 -31.24 9.94
CA ILE A 9 9.40 -29.97 9.49
C ILE A 9 8.81 -29.19 10.68
N ALA A 10 8.24 -29.89 11.67
CA ALA A 10 7.77 -29.29 12.93
C ALA A 10 8.91 -28.95 13.92
N ASN A 11 10.17 -29.19 13.55
CA ASN A 11 11.34 -29.01 14.42
C ASN A 11 11.32 -29.90 15.68
N VAL A 12 10.78 -31.11 15.55
CA VAL A 12 10.61 -32.09 16.62
C VAL A 12 11.57 -33.25 16.41
N ASN A 13 12.23 -33.71 17.48
CA ASN A 13 13.11 -34.87 17.41
C ASN A 13 12.27 -36.16 17.28
N PRO A 14 12.34 -36.87 16.14
CA PRO A 14 11.51 -38.06 15.92
C PRO A 14 11.86 -39.21 16.88
N ALA A 15 13.06 -39.22 17.45
CA ALA A 15 13.48 -40.24 18.42
C ALA A 15 12.77 -40.11 19.79
N SER A 16 12.37 -38.89 20.15
CA SER A 16 11.75 -38.59 21.44
C SER A 16 10.22 -38.70 21.42
N VAL A 17 9.63 -38.93 20.24
CA VAL A 17 8.19 -39.14 20.04
C VAL A 17 7.85 -40.63 20.17
N ARG A 18 7.32 -41.01 21.34
CA ARG A 18 7.08 -42.44 21.68
C ARG A 18 5.63 -42.90 21.50
N THR A 19 4.65 -42.01 21.57
CA THR A 19 3.22 -42.35 21.48
C THR A 19 2.66 -42.08 20.09
N HIS A 20 1.62 -42.82 19.71
CA HIS A 20 0.90 -42.58 18.44
C HIS A 20 0.22 -41.21 18.43
N THR A 21 -0.32 -40.77 19.57
CA THR A 21 -0.96 -39.46 19.74
C THR A 21 0.01 -38.31 19.52
N ASP A 22 1.24 -38.40 20.03
CA ASP A 22 2.27 -37.36 19.84
C ASP A 22 2.70 -37.31 18.38
N ARG A 23 2.84 -38.47 17.74
CA ARG A 23 3.19 -38.55 16.32
C ARG A 23 2.10 -37.94 15.43
N ALA A 24 0.83 -38.16 15.74
CA ALA A 24 -0.29 -37.56 15.02
C ALA A 24 -0.34 -36.03 15.23
N LEU A 25 -0.19 -35.56 16.47
CA LEU A 25 -0.18 -34.15 16.81
C LEU A 25 0.95 -33.39 16.10
N TYR A 26 2.20 -33.81 16.26
CA TYR A 26 3.33 -33.13 15.63
C TYR A 26 3.40 -33.36 14.12
N GLY A 27 2.86 -34.47 13.62
CA GLY A 27 2.64 -34.69 12.19
C GLY A 27 1.67 -33.68 11.59
N SER A 28 0.55 -33.41 12.28
CA SER A 28 -0.43 -32.40 11.87
C SER A 28 0.16 -30.99 11.90
N ILE A 29 0.95 -30.65 12.92
CA ILE A 29 1.67 -29.36 13.00
C ILE A 29 2.62 -29.21 11.79
N GLY A 30 3.34 -30.27 11.43
CA GLY A 30 4.20 -30.28 10.24
C GLY A 30 3.43 -30.03 8.94
N ILE A 31 2.24 -30.61 8.78
CA ILE A 31 1.36 -30.37 7.62
C ILE A 31 0.89 -28.91 7.60
N PHE A 32 0.46 -28.37 8.74
CA PHE A 32 0.04 -26.97 8.86
C PHE A 32 1.15 -26.00 8.48
N ILE A 33 2.39 -26.25 8.92
CA ILE A 33 3.55 -25.40 8.55
C ILE A 33 3.81 -25.43 7.04
N VAL A 34 3.65 -26.58 6.37
CA VAL A 34 3.82 -26.67 4.90
C VAL A 34 2.72 -25.93 4.17
N LEU A 35 1.46 -26.18 4.52
CA LEU A 35 0.30 -25.52 3.90
C LEU A 35 0.37 -24.00 4.10
N TYR A 36 0.70 -23.57 5.32
CA TYR A 36 0.95 -22.18 5.65
C TYR A 36 2.11 -21.61 4.83
N GLY A 37 3.21 -22.34 4.68
CA GLY A 37 4.36 -21.87 3.90
C GLY A 37 4.01 -21.57 2.44
N VAL A 38 3.26 -22.45 1.78
CA VAL A 38 2.76 -22.20 0.42
C VAL A 38 1.84 -20.98 0.39
N TYR A 39 0.90 -20.91 1.33
CA TYR A 39 -0.03 -19.80 1.47
C TYR A 39 0.68 -18.45 1.69
N ALA A 40 1.67 -18.39 2.60
CA ALA A 40 2.43 -17.20 2.93
C ALA A 40 3.27 -16.71 1.74
N ILE A 41 3.85 -17.63 0.97
CA ILE A 41 4.59 -17.28 -0.26
C ILE A 41 3.65 -16.62 -1.26
N VAL A 42 2.50 -17.25 -1.55
CA VAL A 42 1.53 -16.72 -2.53
C VAL A 42 0.96 -15.39 -2.05
N GLY A 43 0.56 -15.29 -0.78
CA GLY A 43 0.00 -14.06 -0.20
C GLY A 43 0.98 -12.89 -0.22
N ALA A 44 2.22 -13.10 0.22
CA ALA A 44 3.25 -12.06 0.21
C ALA A 44 3.66 -11.67 -1.22
N ALA A 45 3.71 -12.63 -2.16
CA ALA A 45 3.95 -12.36 -3.57
C ALA A 45 2.83 -11.50 -4.17
N SER A 46 1.56 -11.87 -3.95
CA SER A 46 0.40 -11.12 -4.42
C SER A 46 0.33 -9.70 -3.83
N PHE A 47 0.73 -9.52 -2.57
CA PHE A 47 0.81 -8.19 -1.97
C PHE A 47 1.86 -7.31 -2.67
N VAL A 48 3.06 -7.83 -2.90
CA VAL A 48 4.14 -7.09 -3.59
C VAL A 48 3.73 -6.73 -5.01
N ASP A 49 3.13 -7.67 -5.73
CA ASP A 49 2.63 -7.45 -7.09
C ASP A 49 1.52 -6.36 -7.13
N ALA A 50 0.55 -6.44 -6.22
CA ALA A 50 -0.48 -5.41 -6.08
C ALA A 50 0.08 -4.04 -5.66
N SER A 51 1.04 -4.01 -4.73
CA SER A 51 1.66 -2.78 -4.22
C SER A 51 2.49 -2.04 -5.28
N THR A 52 3.04 -2.77 -6.26
CA THR A 52 3.80 -2.22 -7.39
C THR A 52 2.90 -1.89 -8.58
N ASN A 53 1.58 -1.97 -8.42
CA ASN A 53 0.61 -1.81 -9.51
C ASN A 53 0.93 -2.74 -10.71
N TYR A 54 1.41 -3.95 -10.44
CA TYR A 54 1.78 -4.96 -11.44
C TYR A 54 2.94 -4.56 -12.37
N ALA A 55 3.70 -3.51 -12.04
CA ALA A 55 4.78 -2.99 -12.88
C ALA A 55 6.02 -3.91 -12.90
N HIS A 56 6.28 -4.63 -11.81
CA HIS A 56 7.49 -5.43 -11.62
C HIS A 56 7.15 -6.85 -11.12
N PRO A 57 6.63 -7.72 -12.00
CA PRO A 57 6.13 -9.04 -11.62
C PRO A 57 7.21 -10.00 -11.11
N TRP A 58 8.50 -9.64 -11.16
CA TRP A 58 9.57 -10.45 -10.58
C TRP A 58 9.86 -10.11 -9.11
N TRP A 59 9.49 -8.92 -8.62
CA TRP A 59 9.71 -8.52 -7.21
C TRP A 59 8.96 -9.41 -6.22
N GLN A 60 7.81 -9.93 -6.64
CA GLN A 60 6.99 -10.84 -5.84
C GLN A 60 7.77 -12.09 -5.38
N TRP A 61 8.68 -12.59 -6.23
CA TRP A 61 9.50 -13.76 -5.95
C TRP A 61 10.78 -13.45 -5.16
N LEU A 62 11.16 -12.18 -5.09
CA LEU A 62 12.29 -11.75 -4.26
C LEU A 62 11.89 -11.49 -2.82
N VAL A 63 10.66 -11.02 -2.58
CA VAL A 63 10.21 -10.66 -1.22
C VAL A 63 9.36 -11.75 -0.59
N GLY A 64 8.48 -12.40 -1.36
CA GLY A 64 7.54 -13.40 -0.84
C GLY A 64 8.21 -14.60 -0.15
N PRO A 65 9.13 -15.32 -0.84
CA PRO A 65 9.80 -16.49 -0.25
C PRO A 65 10.65 -16.18 1.00
N PRO A 66 11.49 -15.12 1.05
CA PRO A 66 12.23 -14.79 2.28
C PRO A 66 11.33 -14.46 3.46
N VAL A 67 10.24 -13.72 3.23
CA VAL A 67 9.26 -13.36 4.26
C VAL A 67 8.56 -14.62 4.79
N ALA A 68 8.12 -15.52 3.91
CA ALA A 68 7.54 -16.80 4.33
C ALA A 68 8.52 -17.69 5.10
N LEU A 69 9.79 -17.76 4.65
CA LEU A 69 10.85 -18.50 5.35
C LEU A 69 11.10 -17.96 6.75
N ALA A 70 11.09 -16.63 6.93
CA ALA A 70 11.27 -16.01 8.23
C ALA A 70 10.15 -16.41 9.22
N VAL A 71 8.89 -16.45 8.77
CA VAL A 71 7.78 -16.88 9.64
C VAL A 71 7.83 -18.37 9.93
N ILE A 72 8.12 -19.21 8.93
CA ILE A 72 8.29 -20.65 9.14
C ILE A 72 9.42 -20.90 10.15
N ALA A 73 10.54 -20.18 10.05
CA ALA A 73 11.64 -20.30 10.99
C ALA A 73 11.22 -19.89 12.41
N TYR A 74 10.44 -18.82 12.55
CA TYR A 74 9.87 -18.38 13.82
C TYR A 74 8.94 -19.45 14.43
N ASP A 75 8.02 -19.99 13.64
CA ASP A 75 7.07 -21.02 14.09
C ASP A 75 7.78 -22.31 14.48
N ARG A 76 8.79 -22.71 13.71
CA ARG A 76 9.68 -23.83 14.05
C ARG A 76 10.44 -23.59 15.35
N ALA A 77 10.86 -22.35 15.62
CA ALA A 77 11.53 -21.99 16.86
C ALA A 77 10.57 -22.05 18.06
N VAL A 78 9.32 -21.60 17.89
CA VAL A 78 8.28 -21.67 18.93
C VAL A 78 7.88 -23.12 19.24
N VAL A 79 7.63 -23.92 18.20
CA VAL A 79 7.21 -25.34 18.36
C VAL A 79 8.33 -26.20 18.91
N GLY A 80 9.57 -26.01 18.41
CA GLY A 80 10.74 -26.78 18.85
C GLY A 80 11.22 -26.43 20.25
N ARG A 81 10.83 -25.28 20.80
CA ARG A 81 11.20 -24.89 22.17
C ARG A 81 10.47 -25.78 23.19
N VAL A 82 11.27 -26.39 24.07
CA VAL A 82 10.79 -27.05 25.28
C VAL A 82 11.22 -26.18 26.46
N ALA A 83 10.27 -25.72 27.26
CA ALA A 83 10.54 -24.87 28.42
C ALA A 83 11.01 -25.76 29.58
N VAL A 84 12.30 -26.12 29.61
CA VAL A 84 12.90 -26.95 30.67
C VAL A 84 13.22 -26.10 31.89
N ASN A 85 13.00 -26.64 33.09
CA ASN A 85 13.38 -26.00 34.35
C ASN A 85 14.68 -26.61 34.91
N PHE A 86 15.73 -25.79 35.04
CA PHE A 86 17.05 -26.21 35.53
C PHE A 86 17.32 -25.85 36.99
N GLU A 87 16.40 -25.19 37.69
CA GLU A 87 16.65 -24.68 39.05
C GLU A 87 16.82 -25.81 40.09
N HIS A 88 16.24 -26.99 39.87
CA HIS A 88 16.24 -28.11 40.82
C HIS A 88 16.59 -29.43 40.11
N LEU A 89 17.81 -29.56 39.56
CA LEU A 89 18.23 -30.69 38.72
C LEU A 89 18.07 -32.06 39.40
N ASP A 90 18.25 -32.14 40.73
CA ASP A 90 18.14 -33.37 41.51
C ASP A 90 16.72 -33.77 41.88
N SER A 91 15.74 -32.89 41.65
CA SER A 91 14.34 -33.16 42.00
C SER A 91 13.71 -34.13 41.00
N ALA A 92 13.15 -35.22 41.54
CA ALA A 92 12.38 -36.22 40.79
C ALA A 92 10.91 -35.79 40.55
N ASP A 93 10.48 -34.63 41.05
CA ASP A 93 9.11 -34.16 40.93
C ASP A 93 8.76 -33.84 39.46
N PRO A 94 7.77 -34.52 38.86
CA PRO A 94 7.35 -34.27 37.48
C PRO A 94 6.81 -32.85 37.25
N HIS A 95 6.32 -32.16 38.28
CA HIS A 95 5.85 -30.78 38.18
C HIS A 95 6.99 -29.77 38.05
N GLN A 96 8.21 -30.15 38.41
CA GLN A 96 9.41 -29.31 38.33
C GLN A 96 10.19 -29.51 37.03
N LEU A 97 9.70 -30.33 36.10
CA LEU A 97 10.36 -30.60 34.83
C LEU A 97 10.27 -29.43 33.84
N LEU A 98 9.16 -28.69 33.87
CA LEU A 98 8.85 -27.64 32.89
C LEU A 98 8.72 -26.27 33.55
N LYS A 99 9.29 -25.25 32.91
CA LYS A 99 9.19 -23.84 33.33
C LYS A 99 7.83 -23.27 32.94
N ARG A 100 7.35 -22.28 33.71
CA ARG A 100 6.14 -21.51 33.37
C ARG A 100 6.28 -20.87 31.98
N ARG A 101 5.15 -20.81 31.27
CA ARG A 101 5.07 -20.31 29.88
C ARG A 101 5.53 -18.85 29.80
N THR A 102 6.40 -18.55 28.84
CA THR A 102 6.82 -17.19 28.51
C THR A 102 5.80 -16.53 27.59
N PHE A 103 4.97 -15.64 28.14
CA PHE A 103 3.89 -14.94 27.42
C PHE A 103 4.38 -14.12 26.21
N GLY A 104 5.58 -13.53 26.29
CA GLY A 104 6.11 -12.62 25.25
C GLY A 104 6.28 -13.24 23.86
N LEU A 105 6.68 -14.52 23.76
CA LEU A 105 6.80 -15.23 22.48
C LEU A 105 5.45 -15.45 21.82
N TYR A 106 4.42 -15.78 22.61
CA TYR A 106 3.07 -16.00 22.11
C TYR A 106 2.42 -14.69 21.68
N ALA A 107 2.59 -13.61 22.46
CA ALA A 107 2.12 -12.28 22.11
C ALA A 107 2.78 -11.78 20.81
N GLY A 108 4.10 -11.93 20.66
CA GLY A 108 4.82 -11.57 19.44
C GLY A 108 4.28 -12.32 18.21
N ARG A 109 3.91 -13.59 18.36
CA ARG A 109 3.33 -14.38 17.27
C ARG A 109 1.92 -13.94 16.87
N ILE A 110 1.08 -13.56 17.84
CA ILE A 110 -0.25 -13.03 17.57
C ILE A 110 -0.14 -11.70 16.80
N VAL A 111 0.78 -10.82 17.19
CA VAL A 111 1.04 -9.57 16.45
C VAL A 111 1.50 -9.86 15.03
N LEU A 112 2.41 -10.82 14.84
CA LEU A 112 2.86 -11.24 13.51
C LEU A 112 1.72 -11.82 12.66
N ALA A 113 0.83 -12.62 13.27
CA ALA A 113 -0.36 -13.18 12.61
C ALA A 113 -1.31 -12.07 12.15
N LEU A 114 -1.53 -11.06 12.98
CA LEU A 114 -2.37 -9.91 12.63
C LEU A 114 -1.78 -9.12 11.45
N LEU A 115 -0.46 -8.89 11.46
CA LEU A 115 0.21 -8.22 10.34
C LEU A 115 0.07 -9.02 9.05
N PHE A 116 0.31 -10.33 9.09
CA PHE A 116 0.16 -11.20 7.93
C PHE A 116 -1.29 -11.27 7.42
N ALA A 117 -2.24 -11.37 8.34
CA ALA A 117 -3.64 -11.35 8.00
C ALA A 117 -4.01 -10.07 7.26
N VAL A 118 -3.55 -8.89 7.71
CA VAL A 118 -3.78 -7.63 6.97
C VAL A 118 -3.11 -7.66 5.60
N VAL A 119 -1.80 -7.97 5.54
CA VAL A 119 -1.00 -8.00 4.31
C VAL A 119 -1.59 -8.92 3.24
N ILE A 120 -2.23 -10.04 3.63
CA ILE A 120 -2.80 -11.00 2.68
C ILE A 120 -4.29 -10.75 2.43
N THR A 121 -5.05 -10.31 3.44
CA THR A 121 -6.48 -10.03 3.29
C THR A 121 -6.70 -8.87 2.34
N GLU A 122 -5.87 -7.83 2.39
CA GLU A 122 -5.98 -6.68 1.50
C GLU A 122 -5.96 -7.06 0.00
N PRO A 123 -4.90 -7.69 -0.56
CA PRO A 123 -4.87 -8.05 -1.97
C PRO A 123 -5.96 -9.05 -2.35
N LEU A 124 -6.33 -9.97 -1.45
CA LEU A 124 -7.42 -10.93 -1.68
C LEU A 124 -8.77 -10.21 -1.83
N MET A 125 -9.04 -9.25 -0.95
CA MET A 125 -10.28 -8.48 -0.97
C MET A 125 -10.32 -7.51 -2.16
N LEU A 126 -9.18 -6.89 -2.48
CA LEU A 126 -9.03 -6.08 -3.69
C LEU A 126 -9.31 -6.89 -4.96
N ALA A 127 -8.84 -8.14 -5.04
CA ALA A 127 -9.13 -9.02 -6.18
C ALA A 127 -10.59 -9.46 -6.22
N ARG A 128 -11.17 -9.85 -5.08
CA ARG A 128 -12.54 -10.35 -4.97
C ARG A 128 -13.60 -9.30 -5.28
N TYR A 129 -13.34 -8.05 -4.93
CA TYR A 129 -14.28 -6.93 -5.06
C TYR A 129 -13.82 -5.89 -6.08
N LYS A 130 -12.95 -6.30 -7.01
CA LYS A 130 -12.42 -5.45 -8.08
C LYS A 130 -13.52 -4.66 -8.79
N GLY A 131 -14.64 -5.31 -9.15
CA GLY A 131 -15.75 -4.65 -9.84
C GLY A 131 -16.40 -3.51 -9.04
N GLU A 132 -16.60 -3.70 -7.74
CA GLU A 132 -17.20 -2.68 -6.85
C GLU A 132 -16.23 -1.54 -6.57
N ILE A 133 -14.95 -1.87 -6.39
CA ILE A 133 -13.86 -0.90 -6.19
C ILE A 133 -13.67 -0.05 -7.46
N ASP A 134 -13.61 -0.68 -8.63
CA ASP A 134 -13.44 0.02 -9.91
C ASP A 134 -14.68 0.88 -10.21
N ALA A 135 -15.90 0.43 -9.86
CA ALA A 135 -17.12 1.24 -9.97
C ALA A 135 -17.09 2.47 -9.05
N TYR A 136 -16.71 2.30 -7.78
CA TYR A 136 -16.56 3.42 -6.85
C TYR A 136 -15.49 4.41 -7.32
N LEU A 137 -14.31 3.93 -7.71
CA LEU A 137 -13.25 4.77 -8.28
C LEU A 137 -13.73 5.50 -9.52
N GLY A 138 -14.49 4.85 -10.41
CA GLY A 138 -15.14 5.50 -11.55
C GLY A 138 -16.03 6.67 -11.15
N THR A 139 -16.84 6.52 -10.09
CA THR A 139 -17.68 7.63 -9.59
C THR A 139 -16.87 8.77 -8.98
N VAL A 140 -15.79 8.47 -8.25
CA VAL A 140 -14.90 9.48 -7.66
C VAL A 140 -14.14 10.22 -8.75
N HIS A 141 -13.58 9.50 -9.72
CA HIS A 141 -12.90 10.08 -10.88
C HIS A 141 -13.84 10.96 -11.69
N ASN A 142 -15.09 10.53 -11.91
CA ASN A 142 -16.05 11.35 -12.63
C ASN A 142 -16.38 12.64 -11.86
N ARG A 143 -16.54 12.59 -10.53
CA ARG A 143 -16.74 13.81 -9.72
C ARG A 143 -15.52 14.74 -9.76
N GLN A 144 -14.31 14.19 -9.68
CA GLN A 144 -13.07 14.96 -9.77
C GLN A 144 -12.92 15.62 -11.15
N LEU A 145 -13.22 14.90 -12.23
CA LEU A 145 -13.25 15.44 -13.58
C LEU A 145 -14.26 16.58 -13.71
N ILE A 146 -15.48 16.42 -13.20
CA ILE A 146 -16.51 17.47 -13.21
C ILE A 146 -16.02 18.71 -12.45
N GLN A 147 -15.39 18.54 -11.28
CA GLN A 147 -14.85 19.67 -10.52
C GLN A 147 -13.71 20.38 -11.26
N LEU A 148 -12.81 19.63 -11.90
CA LEU A 148 -11.73 20.19 -12.73
C LEU A 148 -12.27 20.94 -13.96
N GLU A 149 -13.33 20.41 -14.58
CA GLU A 149 -13.99 21.06 -15.71
C GLU A 149 -14.71 22.36 -15.32
N GLN A 150 -15.29 22.44 -14.12
CA GLN A 150 -16.04 23.61 -13.65
C GLN A 150 -15.16 24.74 -13.09
N GLY A 151 -14.00 24.43 -12.50
CA GLY A 151 -13.16 25.42 -11.82
C GLY A 151 -11.84 25.77 -12.55
N GLY A 152 -11.44 24.99 -13.56
CA GLY A 152 -10.10 25.06 -14.15
C GLY A 152 -10.01 25.81 -15.48
N ALA A 153 -8.90 25.56 -16.20
CA ALA A 153 -8.62 26.15 -17.51
C ALA A 153 -9.72 25.86 -18.55
N ILE A 154 -10.38 24.71 -18.46
CA ILE A 154 -11.51 24.33 -19.34
C ILE A 154 -12.66 25.33 -19.24
N ALA A 155 -13.06 25.74 -18.02
CA ALA A 155 -14.11 26.73 -17.84
C ALA A 155 -13.71 28.11 -18.41
N ALA A 156 -12.44 28.48 -18.27
CA ALA A 156 -11.91 29.73 -18.82
C ALA A 156 -11.93 29.72 -20.36
N PHE A 157 -11.50 28.62 -21.00
CA PHE A 157 -11.56 28.46 -22.44
C PHE A 157 -12.99 28.41 -22.96
N GLN A 158 -13.89 27.71 -22.26
CA GLN A 158 -15.30 27.64 -22.63
C GLN A 158 -15.95 29.03 -22.60
N LYS A 159 -15.66 29.84 -21.58
CA LYS A 159 -16.13 31.22 -21.50
C LYS A 159 -15.64 32.08 -22.67
N GLN A 160 -14.42 31.86 -23.14
CA GLN A 160 -13.89 32.56 -24.33
C GLN A 160 -14.62 32.12 -25.60
N VAL A 161 -14.86 30.81 -25.78
CA VAL A 161 -15.64 30.29 -26.91
C VAL A 161 -17.05 30.89 -26.92
N ASP A 162 -17.72 30.93 -25.77
CA ASP A 162 -19.07 31.49 -25.67
C ASP A 162 -19.07 33.00 -25.97
N GLY A 163 -18.02 33.72 -25.53
CA GLY A 163 -17.82 35.13 -25.88
C GLY A 163 -17.63 35.38 -27.38
N LEU A 164 -16.84 34.54 -28.07
CA LEU A 164 -16.64 34.63 -29.52
C LEU A 164 -17.93 34.33 -30.30
N ARG A 165 -18.68 33.32 -29.87
CA ARG A 165 -19.99 32.97 -30.47
C ARG A 165 -21.04 34.06 -30.27
N ALA A 166 -21.02 34.73 -29.11
CA ALA A 166 -21.90 35.87 -28.86
C ALA A 166 -21.61 37.04 -29.81
N GLN A 167 -20.34 37.26 -30.17
CA GLN A 167 -19.97 38.27 -31.18
C GLN A 167 -20.46 37.87 -32.58
N ASP A 168 -20.30 36.61 -32.99
CA ASP A 168 -20.83 36.13 -34.27
C ASP A 168 -22.36 36.28 -34.35
N ALA A 169 -23.08 35.96 -33.26
CA ALA A 169 -24.53 36.12 -33.19
C ALA A 169 -24.98 37.60 -33.25
N ALA A 170 -24.22 38.51 -32.64
CA ALA A 170 -24.48 39.95 -32.74
C ALA A 170 -24.26 40.45 -34.18
N ASP A 171 -23.20 40.00 -34.84
CA ASP A 171 -22.91 40.32 -36.24
C ASP A 171 -24.02 39.80 -37.18
N ASP A 172 -24.51 38.58 -36.97
CA ASP A 172 -25.63 38.00 -37.73
C ASP A 172 -26.94 38.79 -37.51
N THR A 173 -27.19 39.23 -36.28
CA THR A 173 -28.37 40.05 -35.95
C THR A 173 -28.34 41.39 -36.70
N ALA A 174 -27.18 42.06 -36.75
CA ALA A 174 -27.03 43.32 -37.47
C ALA A 174 -27.31 43.19 -38.98
N VAL A 175 -26.83 42.12 -39.62
CA VAL A 175 -27.12 41.83 -41.04
C VAL A 175 -28.61 41.50 -41.24
N ALA A 176 -29.20 40.72 -40.33
CA ALA A 176 -30.61 40.38 -40.40
C ALA A 176 -31.53 41.59 -40.22
N ASP A 177 -31.15 42.56 -39.39
CA ASP A 177 -31.89 43.81 -39.19
C ASP A 177 -31.94 44.64 -40.48
N LEU A 178 -30.82 44.76 -41.21
CA LEU A 178 -30.79 45.46 -42.51
C LEU A 178 -31.66 44.78 -43.55
N HIS A 179 -31.61 43.44 -43.66
CA HIS A 179 -32.49 42.71 -44.57
C HIS A 179 -33.97 42.85 -44.20
N ARG A 180 -34.30 42.92 -42.91
CA ARG A 180 -35.67 43.15 -42.44
C ARG A 180 -36.17 44.53 -42.86
N LEU A 181 -35.37 45.57 -42.64
CA LEU A 181 -35.69 46.93 -43.07
C LEU A 181 -35.86 47.01 -44.59
N ALA A 182 -34.98 46.35 -45.37
CA ALA A 182 -35.12 46.27 -46.82
C ALA A 182 -36.44 45.59 -47.23
N ALA A 183 -36.80 44.48 -46.57
CA ALA A 183 -38.06 43.78 -46.85
C ALA A 183 -39.29 44.65 -46.53
N ASP A 184 -39.27 45.39 -45.42
CA ASP A 184 -40.35 46.32 -45.05
C ASP A 184 -40.50 47.43 -46.11
N LYS A 185 -39.38 47.98 -46.61
CA LYS A 185 -39.39 48.98 -47.70
C LYS A 185 -39.94 48.45 -49.01
N ARG A 186 -39.64 47.20 -49.38
CA ARG A 186 -40.24 46.56 -50.57
C ARG A 186 -41.74 46.38 -50.41
N LYS A 187 -42.19 46.00 -49.21
CA LYS A 187 -43.62 45.86 -48.90
C LYS A 187 -44.36 47.20 -48.98
N GLU A 188 -43.76 48.26 -48.45
CA GLU A 188 -44.29 49.63 -48.57
C GLU A 188 -44.34 50.09 -50.03
N SER A 189 -43.25 49.86 -50.78
CA SER A 189 -43.16 50.17 -52.22
C SER A 189 -44.28 49.49 -53.04
N ALA A 190 -44.56 48.21 -52.77
CA ALA A 190 -45.63 47.46 -53.42
C ALA A 190 -47.02 48.05 -53.10
N ALA A 191 -47.28 48.39 -51.84
CA ALA A 191 -48.54 49.00 -51.43
C ALA A 191 -48.77 50.37 -52.08
N VAL A 192 -47.72 51.20 -52.18
CA VAL A 192 -47.79 52.50 -52.89
C VAL A 192 -48.02 52.30 -54.39
N TYR A 193 -47.39 51.30 -55.00
CA TYR A 193 -47.59 50.98 -56.42
C TYR A 193 -49.01 50.48 -56.72
N ASP A 194 -49.58 49.65 -55.84
CA ASP A 194 -50.96 49.18 -55.96
C ASP A 194 -51.95 50.36 -55.89
N GLN A 195 -51.69 51.36 -55.05
CA GLN A 195 -52.47 52.60 -55.03
C GLN A 195 -52.32 53.40 -56.33
N ALA A 196 -51.11 53.48 -56.89
CA ALA A 196 -50.87 54.12 -58.17
C ALA A 196 -51.63 53.41 -59.30
N LEU A 197 -51.65 52.08 -59.30
CA LEU A 197 -52.42 51.27 -60.25
C LEU A 197 -53.92 51.52 -60.13
N ALA A 198 -54.46 51.59 -58.91
CA ALA A 198 -55.87 51.91 -58.69
C ALA A 198 -56.22 53.32 -59.20
N ASP A 199 -55.37 54.32 -58.93
CA ASP A 199 -55.54 55.68 -59.42
C ASP A 199 -55.51 55.75 -60.95
N SER A 200 -54.57 55.03 -61.58
CA SER A 200 -54.42 54.95 -63.04
C SER A 200 -55.66 54.40 -63.76
N ARG A 201 -56.48 53.61 -63.06
CA ARG A 201 -57.74 53.02 -63.56
C ARG A 201 -58.96 53.91 -63.32
N ALA A 202 -58.77 55.11 -62.77
CA ALA A 202 -59.83 55.99 -62.28
C ALA A 202 -60.62 55.46 -61.07
N ASP A 203 -60.16 54.36 -60.44
CA ASP A 203 -60.74 53.78 -59.22
C ASP A 203 -60.12 54.37 -57.93
N GLY A 204 -59.12 55.24 -58.08
CA GLY A 204 -58.41 55.89 -56.97
C GLY A 204 -58.88 57.32 -56.65
N VAL A 205 -58.02 58.07 -55.95
CA VAL A 205 -58.34 59.38 -55.38
C VAL A 205 -58.55 60.45 -56.46
N SER A 206 -57.77 60.42 -57.54
CA SER A 206 -57.82 61.43 -58.60
C SER A 206 -59.02 61.24 -59.56
N ARG A 207 -59.61 60.03 -59.59
CA ARG A 207 -60.68 59.60 -60.51
C ARG A 207 -60.41 59.91 -61.99
N ARG A 208 -59.14 59.99 -62.39
CA ARG A 208 -58.73 60.22 -63.78
C ARG A 208 -58.00 59.00 -64.30
N ALA A 209 -58.38 58.53 -65.49
CA ALA A 209 -57.70 57.41 -66.12
C ALA A 209 -56.32 57.86 -66.64
N GLY A 210 -55.32 56.98 -66.49
CA GLY A 210 -53.93 57.21 -66.85
C GLY A 210 -53.08 57.86 -65.75
N CYS A 211 -51.77 57.96 -65.99
CA CYS A 211 -50.82 58.58 -65.09
C CYS A 211 -50.13 59.75 -65.80
N PRO A 212 -50.77 60.94 -65.85
CA PRO A 212 -50.15 62.10 -66.48
C PRO A 212 -48.90 62.51 -65.69
N ALA A 213 -47.86 62.94 -66.41
CA ALA A 213 -46.62 63.42 -65.80
C ALA A 213 -46.90 64.57 -64.82
N GLY A 214 -46.33 64.50 -63.61
CA GLY A 214 -46.58 65.44 -62.52
C GLY A 214 -47.94 65.27 -61.83
N GLY A 215 -48.74 64.27 -62.20
CA GLY A 215 -50.01 63.94 -61.55
C GLY A 215 -49.85 63.11 -60.27
N TYR A 216 -50.98 62.86 -59.59
CA TYR A 216 -51.00 62.07 -58.34
C TYR A 216 -50.49 60.63 -58.54
N CYS A 217 -50.99 59.91 -59.55
CA CYS A 217 -50.46 58.59 -59.91
C CYS A 217 -48.95 58.62 -60.19
N ASP A 218 -48.46 59.58 -60.99
CA ASP A 218 -47.02 59.70 -61.31
C ASP A 218 -46.18 59.91 -60.03
N THR A 219 -46.69 60.72 -59.09
CA THR A 219 -46.05 60.94 -57.78
C THR A 219 -45.98 59.64 -56.97
N LEU A 220 -47.04 58.83 -56.94
CA LEU A 220 -47.03 57.53 -56.26
C LEU A 220 -46.07 56.53 -56.93
N VAL A 221 -46.00 56.51 -58.26
CA VAL A 221 -45.03 55.67 -58.98
C VAL A 221 -43.60 56.10 -58.65
N GLN A 222 -43.31 57.41 -58.63
CA GLN A 222 -41.99 57.93 -58.25
C GLN A 222 -41.65 57.58 -56.79
N GLN A 223 -42.60 57.68 -55.87
CA GLN A 223 -42.42 57.29 -54.47
C GLN A 223 -42.15 55.79 -54.31
N SER A 224 -42.91 54.94 -55.02
CA SER A 224 -42.69 53.49 -55.01
C SER A 224 -41.30 53.12 -55.51
N ARG A 225 -40.82 53.75 -56.59
CA ARG A 225 -39.46 53.57 -57.10
C ARG A 225 -38.40 54.00 -56.09
N ALA A 226 -38.57 55.17 -55.45
CA ALA A 226 -37.64 55.65 -54.43
C ALA A 226 -37.55 54.68 -53.22
N LEU A 227 -38.68 54.08 -52.79
CA LEU A 227 -38.69 53.05 -51.75
C LEU A 227 -37.96 51.76 -52.18
N MET A 228 -38.09 51.38 -53.45
CA MET A 228 -37.37 50.22 -54.01
C MET A 228 -35.86 50.48 -54.12
N ASP A 229 -35.46 51.69 -54.51
CA ASP A 229 -34.06 52.11 -54.53
C ASP A 229 -33.45 52.11 -53.12
N GLU A 230 -34.22 52.58 -52.12
CA GLU A 230 -33.82 52.52 -50.71
C GLU A 230 -33.66 51.08 -50.21
N ALA A 231 -34.60 50.18 -50.55
CA ALA A 231 -34.48 48.76 -50.21
C ALA A 231 -33.22 48.13 -50.82
N THR A 232 -32.94 48.43 -52.08
CA THR A 232 -31.75 47.93 -52.80
C THR A 232 -30.46 48.44 -52.16
N ARG A 233 -30.45 49.70 -51.72
CA ARG A 233 -29.31 50.27 -50.96
C ARG A 233 -29.10 49.53 -49.63
N LEU A 234 -30.15 49.24 -48.88
CA LEU A 234 -30.07 48.51 -47.61
C LEU A 234 -29.53 47.08 -47.79
N ASP A 235 -29.92 46.36 -48.85
CA ASP A 235 -29.31 45.06 -49.16
C ASP A 235 -27.83 45.19 -49.51
N GLY A 236 -27.46 46.23 -50.26
CA GLY A 236 -26.07 46.55 -50.57
C GLY A 236 -25.25 46.80 -49.31
N GLU A 237 -25.79 47.56 -48.35
CA GLU A 237 -25.20 47.79 -47.04
C GLU A 237 -25.07 46.50 -46.22
N ALA A 238 -26.08 45.61 -46.25
CA ALA A 238 -26.02 44.31 -45.58
C ALA A 238 -24.91 43.41 -46.15
N VAL A 239 -24.77 43.36 -47.48
CA VAL A 239 -23.69 42.61 -48.14
C VAL A 239 -22.32 43.21 -47.84
N ALA A 240 -22.19 44.53 -47.88
CA ALA A 240 -20.94 45.21 -47.55
C ALA A 240 -20.55 44.99 -46.08
N LEU A 241 -21.51 45.07 -45.16
CA LEU A 241 -21.30 44.79 -43.75
C LEU A 241 -20.81 43.35 -43.54
N ARG A 242 -21.50 42.37 -44.14
CA ARG A 242 -21.09 40.96 -44.07
C ARG A 242 -19.68 40.75 -44.62
N THR A 243 -19.39 41.31 -45.80
CA THR A 243 -18.05 41.21 -46.43
C THR A 243 -16.97 41.84 -45.54
N SER A 244 -17.27 42.97 -44.88
CA SER A 244 -16.33 43.61 -43.96
C SER A 244 -16.04 42.75 -42.72
N GLN A 245 -17.01 41.93 -42.29
CA GLN A 245 -16.89 41.03 -41.15
C GLN A 245 -16.22 39.69 -41.49
N ASP A 246 -16.12 39.30 -42.76
CA ASP A 246 -15.65 37.95 -43.15
C ASP A 246 -14.26 37.60 -42.58
N SER A 247 -13.33 38.55 -42.59
CA SER A 247 -11.99 38.35 -42.03
C SER A 247 -12.05 38.10 -40.52
N ALA A 248 -12.80 38.92 -39.78
CA ALA A 248 -12.99 38.78 -38.34
C ALA A 248 -13.69 37.46 -37.99
N ARG A 249 -14.75 37.09 -38.74
CA ARG A 249 -15.45 35.80 -38.59
C ARG A 249 -14.50 34.62 -38.77
N LYS A 250 -13.66 34.66 -39.81
CA LYS A 250 -12.66 33.61 -40.03
C LYS A 250 -11.66 33.52 -38.87
N THR A 251 -11.13 34.66 -38.41
CA THR A 251 -10.22 34.70 -37.25
C THR A 251 -10.89 34.16 -35.99
N ARG A 252 -12.15 34.52 -35.71
CA ARG A 252 -12.88 33.98 -34.55
C ARG A 252 -13.14 32.48 -34.69
N ALA A 253 -13.48 31.99 -35.89
CA ALA A 253 -13.64 30.56 -36.14
C ALA A 253 -12.34 29.78 -35.88
N ASP A 254 -11.20 30.29 -36.34
CA ASP A 254 -9.88 29.70 -36.09
C ASP A 254 -9.53 29.71 -34.59
N GLN A 255 -9.85 30.80 -33.89
CA GLN A 255 -9.69 30.89 -32.43
C GLN A 255 -10.58 29.90 -31.68
N VAL A 256 -11.85 29.76 -32.07
CA VAL A 256 -12.77 28.76 -31.49
C VAL A 256 -12.24 27.35 -31.72
N ALA A 257 -11.75 27.03 -32.93
CA ALA A 257 -11.17 25.73 -33.22
C ALA A 257 -9.94 25.44 -32.35
N SER A 258 -9.05 26.44 -32.18
CA SER A 258 -7.88 26.33 -31.30
C SER A 258 -8.26 26.13 -29.83
N LEU A 259 -9.24 26.89 -29.32
CA LEU A 259 -9.72 26.75 -27.94
C LEU A 259 -10.37 25.40 -27.70
N LEU A 260 -11.16 24.89 -28.66
CA LEU A 260 -11.75 23.55 -28.57
C LEU A 260 -10.69 22.45 -28.58
N ALA A 261 -9.61 22.60 -29.35
CA ALA A 261 -8.47 21.69 -29.31
C ALA A 261 -7.78 21.72 -27.94
N GLN A 262 -7.54 22.90 -27.37
CA GLN A 262 -6.97 23.05 -26.01
C GLN A 262 -7.88 22.45 -24.93
N ILE A 263 -9.20 22.60 -25.05
CA ILE A 263 -10.16 21.95 -24.14
C ILE A 263 -10.06 20.43 -24.25
N ALA A 264 -9.94 19.88 -25.45
CA ALA A 264 -9.81 18.43 -25.66
C ALA A 264 -8.49 17.89 -25.09
N GLU A 265 -7.39 18.62 -25.28
CA GLU A 265 -6.08 18.29 -24.71
C GLU A 265 -6.11 18.32 -23.18
N GLN A 266 -6.62 19.39 -22.57
CA GLN A 266 -6.77 19.49 -21.12
C GLN A 266 -7.67 18.40 -20.54
N ARG A 267 -8.73 17.99 -21.26
CA ARG A 267 -9.57 16.85 -20.85
C ARG A 267 -8.79 15.54 -20.88
N SER A 268 -7.93 15.34 -21.87
CA SER A 268 -7.05 14.17 -21.95
C SER A 268 -6.05 14.15 -20.80
N ASP A 269 -5.40 15.27 -20.53
CA ASP A 269 -4.42 15.41 -19.44
C ASP A 269 -5.06 15.21 -18.06
N ASN A 270 -6.24 15.81 -17.83
CA ASN A 270 -6.99 15.61 -16.59
C ASN A 270 -7.39 14.14 -16.40
N ARG A 271 -7.82 13.44 -17.46
CA ARG A 271 -8.11 12.00 -17.40
C ARG A 271 -6.87 11.21 -17.07
N ALA A 272 -5.76 11.46 -17.76
CA ALA A 272 -4.49 10.77 -17.52
C ALA A 272 -3.98 11.00 -16.08
N SER A 273 -4.10 12.22 -15.55
CA SER A 273 -3.72 12.56 -14.18
C SER A 273 -4.59 11.83 -13.14
N VAL A 274 -5.91 11.79 -13.36
CA VAL A 274 -6.86 11.08 -12.48
C VAL A 274 -6.63 9.57 -12.54
N GLU A 275 -6.38 9.01 -13.73
CA GLU A 275 -6.05 7.58 -13.91
C GLU A 275 -4.70 7.22 -13.28
N ALA A 276 -3.69 8.07 -13.37
CA ALA A 276 -2.41 7.89 -12.68
C ALA A 276 -2.57 7.89 -11.14
N GLY A 277 -3.59 8.59 -10.62
CA GLY A 277 -3.98 8.57 -9.21
C GLY A 277 -4.67 7.27 -8.75
N ALA A 278 -5.06 6.38 -9.67
CA ALA A 278 -5.84 5.16 -9.40
C ALA A 278 -5.02 3.93 -8.94
N GLY A 279 -3.85 4.16 -8.35
CA GLY A 279 -2.94 3.11 -7.88
C GLY A 279 -3.45 2.34 -6.66
N PHE A 280 -2.60 1.47 -6.10
CA PHE A 280 -2.91 0.62 -4.94
C PHE A 280 -3.50 1.39 -3.75
N GLY A 281 -2.98 2.59 -3.45
CA GLY A 281 -3.49 3.43 -2.36
C GLY A 281 -4.93 3.90 -2.57
N ALA A 282 -5.29 4.30 -3.79
CA ALA A 282 -6.67 4.70 -4.13
C ALA A 282 -7.63 3.51 -4.05
N ARG A 283 -7.21 2.33 -4.54
CA ARG A 283 -7.96 1.08 -4.43
C ARG A 283 -8.16 0.65 -2.98
N THR A 284 -7.14 0.80 -2.14
CA THR A 284 -7.20 0.49 -0.70
C THR A 284 -8.13 1.46 0.03
N THR A 285 -8.08 2.75 -0.31
CA THR A 285 -8.99 3.76 0.24
C THR A 285 -10.44 3.48 -0.16
N ALA A 286 -10.68 3.14 -1.43
CA ALA A 286 -11.99 2.73 -1.91
C ALA A 286 -12.51 1.48 -1.19
N MET A 287 -11.65 0.48 -0.99
CA MET A 287 -11.99 -0.72 -0.23
C MET A 287 -12.39 -0.38 1.22
N TRP A 288 -11.62 0.48 1.91
CA TRP A 288 -11.96 0.92 3.26
C TRP A 288 -13.26 1.72 3.32
N HIS A 289 -13.54 2.52 2.29
CA HIS A 289 -14.83 3.19 2.16
C HIS A 289 -15.98 2.18 2.04
N LEU A 290 -15.81 1.11 1.24
CA LEU A 290 -16.80 0.03 1.14
C LEU A 290 -16.97 -0.73 2.46
N VAL A 291 -15.86 -1.06 3.14
CA VAL A 291 -15.87 -1.73 4.47
C VAL A 291 -16.63 -0.92 5.51
N THR A 292 -16.50 0.41 5.49
CA THR A 292 -17.15 1.30 6.46
C THR A 292 -18.58 1.67 6.10
N SER A 293 -18.89 1.81 4.81
CA SER A 293 -20.22 2.19 4.31
C SER A 293 -21.20 1.01 4.24
N ASP A 294 -20.73 -0.19 3.89
CA ASP A 294 -21.49 -1.44 3.93
C ASP A 294 -20.80 -2.45 4.87
N PHE A 295 -20.92 -2.18 6.17
CA PHE A 295 -20.29 -3.03 7.18
C PHE A 295 -20.87 -4.45 7.18
N TRP A 296 -22.16 -4.64 6.97
CA TRP A 296 -22.79 -5.96 7.08
C TRP A 296 -22.57 -6.84 5.84
N GLY A 297 -22.48 -6.25 4.65
CA GLY A 297 -22.14 -6.99 3.42
C GLY A 297 -20.64 -7.19 3.26
N PHE A 298 -19.85 -6.12 3.40
CA PHE A 298 -18.44 -6.10 3.06
C PHE A 298 -17.52 -6.20 4.29
N GLY A 299 -17.79 -5.38 5.32
CA GLY A 299 -16.96 -5.32 6.52
C GLY A 299 -16.95 -6.62 7.33
N PHE A 300 -18.11 -7.26 7.49
CA PHE A 300 -18.24 -8.54 8.18
C PHE A 300 -17.48 -9.65 7.46
N PHE A 301 -17.54 -9.68 6.13
CA PHE A 301 -16.78 -10.67 5.35
C PHE A 301 -15.28 -10.40 5.42
N TYR A 302 -14.86 -9.14 5.34
CA TYR A 302 -13.46 -8.73 5.54
C TYR A 302 -12.93 -9.21 6.90
N LEU A 303 -13.64 -8.89 7.98
CA LEU A 303 -13.25 -9.28 9.34
C LEU A 303 -13.31 -10.80 9.53
N GLY A 304 -14.29 -11.48 8.93
CA GLY A 304 -14.42 -12.93 8.97
C GLY A 304 -13.25 -13.63 8.30
N VAL A 305 -12.85 -13.19 7.11
CA VAL A 305 -11.67 -13.70 6.40
C VAL A 305 -10.39 -13.39 7.19
N ALA A 306 -10.21 -12.16 7.64
CA ALA A 306 -9.05 -11.79 8.45
C ALA A 306 -8.96 -12.63 9.73
N ALA A 307 -10.07 -12.81 10.46
CA ALA A 307 -10.13 -13.64 11.66
C ALA A 307 -9.81 -15.12 11.35
N LEU A 308 -10.34 -15.66 10.24
CA LEU A 308 -10.05 -17.02 9.81
C LEU A 308 -8.56 -17.20 9.49
N LEU A 309 -7.94 -16.22 8.83
CA LEU A 309 -6.50 -16.23 8.55
C LEU A 309 -5.67 -16.14 9.84
N VAL A 310 -6.03 -15.27 10.78
CA VAL A 310 -5.36 -15.20 12.09
C VAL A 310 -5.48 -16.53 12.84
N CYS A 311 -6.66 -17.17 12.82
CA CYS A 311 -6.88 -18.47 13.44
C CYS A 311 -6.01 -19.56 12.80
N LEU A 312 -5.90 -19.56 11.48
CA LEU A 312 -5.06 -20.50 10.72
C LEU A 312 -3.57 -20.27 11.04
N ASP A 313 -3.13 -19.02 11.04
CA ASP A 313 -1.75 -18.64 11.37
C ASP A 313 -1.39 -18.98 12.82
N CYS A 314 -2.32 -18.82 13.75
CA CYS A 314 -2.08 -19.16 15.14
C CYS A 314 -2.30 -20.67 15.44
N ALA A 315 -2.79 -21.47 14.49
CA ALA A 315 -3.21 -22.86 14.77
C ALA A 315 -2.06 -23.71 15.32
N ALA A 316 -0.85 -23.60 14.77
CA ALA A 316 0.33 -24.33 15.26
C ALA A 316 0.69 -23.95 16.71
N VAL A 317 0.51 -22.66 17.05
CA VAL A 317 0.77 -22.11 18.39
C VAL A 317 -0.31 -22.53 19.38
N TRP A 318 -1.58 -22.50 18.97
CA TRP A 318 -2.71 -23.00 19.75
C TRP A 318 -2.55 -24.49 20.04
N LEU A 319 -2.18 -25.29 19.04
CA LEU A 319 -1.90 -26.71 19.22
C LEU A 319 -0.75 -26.92 20.22
N LYS A 320 0.32 -26.13 20.14
CA LYS A 320 1.44 -26.16 21.11
C LYS A 320 1.02 -25.74 22.52
N LEU A 321 0.15 -24.75 22.66
CA LEU A 321 -0.39 -24.29 23.95
C LEU A 321 -1.28 -25.36 24.60
N VAL A 322 -2.10 -26.04 23.81
CA VAL A 322 -2.96 -27.13 24.27
C VAL A 322 -2.14 -28.39 24.57
N SER A 323 -1.04 -28.64 23.84
CA SER A 323 -0.17 -29.80 24.02
C SER A 323 0.93 -29.63 25.07
N HIS A 324 0.91 -28.57 25.87
CA HIS A 324 1.95 -28.35 26.88
C HIS A 324 1.97 -29.47 27.92
N GLY A 325 3.16 -29.96 28.27
CA GLY A 325 3.30 -31.04 29.24
C GLY A 325 2.95 -32.41 28.68
N ASN A 326 2.82 -32.56 27.36
CA ASN A 326 2.66 -33.85 26.70
C ASN A 326 3.92 -34.74 26.85
N GLY A 327 3.79 -36.04 26.58
CA GLY A 327 4.83 -37.07 26.76
C GLY A 327 6.15 -36.73 26.08
N TYR A 328 6.11 -36.18 24.86
CA TYR A 328 7.27 -35.63 24.18
C TYR A 328 8.03 -34.57 25.00
N GLU A 329 7.36 -33.50 25.47
CA GLU A 329 8.01 -32.40 26.19
C GLU A 329 8.63 -32.87 27.51
N ARG A 330 7.96 -33.81 28.20
CA ARG A 330 8.49 -34.42 29.42
C ARG A 330 9.72 -35.28 29.15
N THR A 331 9.76 -35.97 28.00
CA THR A 331 10.89 -36.84 27.63
C THR A 331 12.12 -36.01 27.27
N GLU A 332 11.94 -34.99 26.43
CA GLU A 332 13.01 -34.03 26.10
C GLU A 332 13.50 -33.26 27.34
N ALA A 333 12.60 -32.82 28.22
CA ALA A 333 13.01 -32.15 29.47
C ALA A 333 13.83 -33.06 30.40
N ARG A 334 13.48 -34.35 30.49
CA ARG A 334 14.26 -35.33 31.26
C ARG A 334 15.64 -35.57 30.65
N GLU A 335 15.73 -35.70 29.33
CA GLU A 335 17.02 -35.89 28.65
C GLU A 335 17.91 -34.65 28.78
N ALA A 336 17.37 -33.45 28.63
CA ALA A 336 18.09 -32.20 28.83
C ALA A 336 18.61 -32.05 30.27
N ARG A 337 17.76 -32.27 31.29
CA ARG A 337 18.17 -32.22 32.71
C ARG A 337 19.24 -33.26 33.03
N ARG A 338 19.19 -34.46 32.44
CA ARG A 338 20.22 -35.49 32.63
C ARG A 338 21.58 -35.07 32.07
N ARG A 339 21.59 -34.42 30.90
CA ARG A 339 22.82 -33.89 30.29
C ARG A 339 23.42 -32.81 31.19
N GLU A 340 22.61 -31.83 31.60
CA GLU A 340 23.08 -30.74 32.46
C GLU A 340 23.57 -31.24 33.82
N LEU A 341 22.83 -32.15 34.47
CA LEU A 341 23.26 -32.78 35.72
C LEU A 341 24.60 -33.54 35.56
N SER A 342 24.81 -34.21 34.43
CA SER A 342 26.07 -34.91 34.16
C SER A 342 27.25 -33.95 33.96
N GLU A 343 27.00 -32.80 33.35
CA GLU A 343 27.99 -31.74 33.18
C GLU A 343 28.31 -31.06 34.52
N THR A 344 27.30 -30.77 35.35
CA THR A 344 27.49 -30.23 36.69
C THR A 344 28.31 -31.18 37.56
N LYS A 345 27.96 -32.47 37.59
CA LYS A 345 28.71 -33.49 38.36
C LYS A 345 30.15 -33.65 37.88
N ARG A 346 30.38 -33.59 36.57
CA ARG A 346 31.73 -33.63 36.01
C ARG A 346 32.54 -32.42 36.47
N HIS A 347 31.94 -31.24 36.45
CA HIS A 347 32.60 -30.02 36.91
C HIS A 347 32.90 -30.06 38.42
N GLU A 348 31.97 -30.54 39.24
CA GLU A 348 32.20 -30.76 40.67
C GLU A 348 33.35 -31.74 40.93
N GLN A 349 33.42 -32.85 40.17
CA GLN A 349 34.54 -33.80 40.26
C GLN A 349 35.87 -33.15 39.85
N GLU A 350 35.89 -32.35 38.79
CA GLU A 350 37.09 -31.60 38.38
C GLU A 350 37.55 -30.62 39.46
N LEU A 351 36.62 -29.94 40.14
CA LEU A 351 36.92 -29.05 41.27
C LEU A 351 37.45 -29.82 42.49
N LEU A 352 36.82 -30.94 42.86
CA LEU A 352 37.28 -31.79 43.98
C LEU A 352 38.68 -32.35 43.72
N VAL A 353 38.97 -32.79 42.49
CA VAL A 353 40.31 -33.25 42.10
C VAL A 353 41.33 -32.10 42.15
N ALA A 354 40.95 -30.90 41.70
CA ALA A 354 41.82 -29.73 41.78
C ALA A 354 42.10 -29.29 43.23
N GLU A 355 41.09 -29.36 44.11
CA GLU A 355 41.23 -29.07 45.53
C GLU A 355 42.11 -30.11 46.24
N GLN A 356 41.90 -31.40 45.96
CA GLN A 356 42.77 -32.47 46.45
C GLN A 356 44.22 -32.28 45.97
N ALA A 357 44.44 -31.97 44.69
CA ALA A 357 45.76 -31.69 44.16
C ALA A 357 46.43 -30.47 44.83
N ARG A 358 45.66 -29.40 45.13
CA ARG A 358 46.15 -28.24 45.89
C ARG A 358 46.49 -28.59 47.34
N SER A 359 45.67 -29.40 48.01
CA SER A 359 45.95 -29.84 49.38
C SER A 359 47.22 -30.69 49.45
N LEU A 360 47.40 -31.63 48.51
CA LEU A 360 48.61 -32.45 48.41
C LEU A 360 49.86 -31.61 48.09
N ALA A 361 49.74 -30.62 47.20
CA ALA A 361 50.83 -29.70 46.90
C ALA A 361 51.17 -28.81 48.11
N GLY A 362 50.17 -28.35 48.86
CA GLY A 362 50.34 -27.57 50.09
C GLY A 362 51.04 -28.37 51.19
N ASP A 363 50.58 -29.60 51.45
CA ASP A 363 51.19 -30.50 52.43
C ASP A 363 52.62 -30.89 52.02
N GLY A 364 52.83 -31.18 50.73
CA GLY A 364 54.17 -31.43 50.17
C GLY A 364 55.11 -30.23 50.30
N MET A 365 54.60 -29.00 50.21
CA MET A 365 55.41 -27.80 50.42
C MET A 365 55.73 -27.58 51.90
N GLN A 366 54.81 -27.93 52.81
CA GLN A 366 55.08 -27.87 54.25
C GLN A 366 56.14 -28.87 54.71
N THR A 367 56.16 -30.09 54.16
CA THR A 367 57.20 -31.07 54.46
C THR A 367 58.58 -30.62 53.96
N VAL A 368 58.66 -30.08 52.73
CA VAL A 368 59.92 -29.51 52.20
C VAL A 368 60.41 -28.32 53.04
N VAL A 369 59.51 -27.46 53.49
CA VAL A 369 59.87 -26.34 54.40
C VAL A 369 60.35 -26.86 55.76
N ALA A 370 59.74 -27.92 56.30
CA ALA A 370 60.16 -28.54 57.55
C ALA A 370 61.56 -29.18 57.42
N GLU A 371 61.84 -29.90 56.33
CA GLU A 371 63.17 -30.47 56.05
C GLU A 371 64.23 -29.39 55.89
N ARG A 372 63.91 -28.29 55.19
CA ARG A 372 64.85 -27.16 55.05
C ARG A 372 65.19 -26.53 56.39
N ARG A 373 64.21 -26.34 57.28
CA ARG A 373 64.45 -25.85 58.65
C ARG A 373 65.35 -26.80 59.46
N LEU A 374 65.20 -28.11 59.28
CA LEU A 374 66.07 -29.10 59.91
C LEU A 374 67.50 -29.06 59.36
N MET A 375 67.67 -28.90 58.04
CA MET A 375 69.00 -28.69 57.43
C MET A 375 69.65 -27.40 57.90
N ASP A 376 68.94 -26.28 57.90
CA ASP A 376 69.47 -24.98 58.36
C ASP A 376 69.92 -25.06 59.83
N ALA A 377 69.13 -25.73 60.68
CA ALA A 377 69.50 -25.98 62.07
C ALA A 377 70.77 -26.84 62.20
N ALA A 378 70.91 -27.88 61.38
CA ALA A 378 72.11 -28.74 61.36
C ALA A 378 73.35 -27.97 60.89
N VAL A 379 73.22 -27.13 59.86
CA VAL A 379 74.29 -26.27 59.35
C VAL A 379 74.72 -25.27 60.42
N SER A 380 73.77 -24.62 61.12
CA SER A 380 74.13 -23.67 62.19
C SER A 380 74.96 -24.33 63.30
N ARG A 381 74.57 -25.54 63.76
CA ARG A 381 75.31 -26.29 64.77
C ARG A 381 76.69 -26.73 64.29
N ALA A 382 76.81 -27.13 63.03
CA ALA A 382 78.11 -27.46 62.44
C ALA A 382 79.02 -26.22 62.36
N THR A 383 78.46 -25.06 62.00
CA THR A 383 79.19 -23.79 61.92
C THR A 383 79.61 -23.30 63.31
N GLU A 384 78.73 -23.39 64.31
CA GLU A 384 79.06 -23.08 65.71
C GLU A 384 80.20 -23.96 66.24
N ARG A 385 80.18 -25.27 65.96
CA ARG A 385 81.28 -26.18 66.32
C ARG A 385 82.58 -25.80 65.63
N LEU A 386 82.53 -25.48 64.34
CA LEU A 386 83.72 -25.12 63.58
C LEU A 386 84.32 -23.79 64.05
N MET A 387 83.47 -22.82 64.41
CA MET A 387 83.92 -21.55 65.01
C MET A 387 84.50 -21.77 66.41
N ALA A 388 83.91 -22.67 67.23
CA ALA A 388 84.46 -23.03 68.53
C ALA A 388 85.84 -23.72 68.40
N GLU A 389 86.01 -24.62 67.43
CA GLU A 389 87.30 -25.27 67.14
C GLU A 389 88.35 -24.27 66.64
N LEU A 390 87.96 -23.31 65.80
CA LEU A 390 88.86 -22.24 65.34
C LEU A 390 89.26 -21.29 66.49
N GLU A 391 88.33 -20.98 67.40
CA GLU A 391 88.62 -20.17 68.58
C GLU A 391 89.60 -20.90 69.51
N ASP A 392 89.44 -22.21 69.70
CA ASP A 392 90.34 -23.05 70.49
C ASP A 392 91.74 -23.15 69.87
N GLN A 393 91.82 -23.28 68.53
CA GLN A 393 93.11 -23.22 67.81
C GLN A 393 93.78 -21.85 67.91
N SER A 394 93.01 -20.75 67.91
CA SER A 394 93.57 -19.41 68.06
C SER A 394 94.18 -19.15 69.45
N ARG A 395 93.71 -19.86 70.48
CA ARG A 395 94.27 -19.81 71.85
C ARG A 395 95.56 -20.60 71.99
N LEU A 396 95.84 -21.55 71.11
CA LEU A 396 97.07 -22.35 71.10
C LEU A 396 98.26 -21.67 70.40
N VAL A 397 98.05 -20.51 69.76
CA VAL A 397 99.07 -19.75 68.99
C VAL A 397 99.47 -18.41 69.66
N ARG A 398 98.97 -18.13 70.88
CA ARG A 398 99.45 -17.04 71.75
C ARG A 398 100.18 -17.61 72.96
#